data_AF-A0A7J9JIC0-F1
#
_entry.id   AF-A0A7J9JIC0-F1
#
_cell.length_a   1.000
_cell.length_b   1.000
_cell.length_c   1.000
_cell.angle_alpha   90.00
_cell.angle_beta   90.00
_cell.angle_gamma   90.00
#
_symmetry.space_group_name_H-M   'P 1'
#
loop_
_entity.id
_entity.type
_entity.pdbx_description
1 polymer ?
#
loop_
_entity_poly.entity_id
_entity_poly.type
_entity_poly.pdbx_seq_one_letter_code
_entity_poly.pdbx_strand_id
1 'polypeptide(L)' 'MHFRDKFGNVAQLLFVESDDALLKAMVHFWDPTYRCFTFNEVDMVPTIEEYSTLLHCDFRDLLRIY' A
#
# COMPACT_ATOMS: atom_id res chain seq x y z
N MET A 1 12.28 18.66 -10.62
CA MET A 1 11.48 17.43 -10.51
C MET A 1 10.32 17.74 -9.57
N HIS A 2 9.08 17.60 -10.02
CA HIS A 2 7.94 17.79 -9.12
C HIS A 2 7.74 16.53 -8.26
N PHE A 3 7.17 16.72 -7.06
CA PHE A 3 6.91 15.63 -6.12
C PHE A 3 6.11 14.48 -6.78
N ARG A 4 5.10 14.83 -7.57
CA ARG A 4 4.26 13.88 -8.31
C ARG A 4 5.03 13.06 -9.34
N ASP A 5 6.07 13.60 -9.95
CA ASP A 5 6.89 12.86 -10.94
C ASP A 5 7.67 11.73 -10.28
N LYS A 6 8.00 11.87 -8.98
CA LYS A 6 8.77 10.88 -8.22
C LYS A 6 7.91 9.93 -7.41
N PHE A 7 6.80 10.41 -6.87
CA PHE A 7 5.99 9.67 -5.90
C PHE A 7 4.55 9.42 -6.35
N GLY A 8 4.22 9.81 -7.59
CA GLY A 8 2.87 9.70 -8.13
C GLY A 8 1.84 10.37 -7.22
N ASN A 9 0.79 9.62 -6.93
CA ASN A 9 -0.36 10.04 -6.15
C ASN A 9 -0.25 9.68 -4.66
N VAL A 10 0.93 9.36 -4.12
CA VAL A 10 1.06 8.96 -2.70
C VAL A 10 0.48 10.00 -1.73
N ALA A 11 0.55 11.29 -2.06
CA ALA A 11 -0.02 12.35 -1.23
C ALA A 11 -1.55 12.25 -1.11
N GLN A 12 -2.22 11.59 -2.04
CA GLN A 12 -3.67 11.36 -1.99
C GLN A 12 -4.06 10.43 -0.83
N LEU A 13 -3.15 9.55 -0.39
CA LEU A 13 -3.39 8.66 0.75
C LEU A 13 -3.62 9.44 2.07
N LEU A 14 -3.10 10.66 2.17
CA LEU A 14 -3.32 11.53 3.34
C LEU A 14 -4.77 12.04 3.45
N PHE A 15 -5.52 11.96 2.36
CA PHE A 15 -6.91 12.41 2.29
C PHE A 15 -7.91 11.25 2.28
N VAL A 16 -7.43 10.01 2.43
CA VAL A 16 -8.31 8.85 2.57
C VAL A 16 -9.00 8.94 3.93
N GLU A 17 -10.32 8.99 3.91
CA GLU A 17 -11.11 8.99 5.14
C GLU A 17 -10.92 7.67 5.87
N SER A 18 -10.56 7.75 7.15
CA SER A 18 -10.43 6.58 8.01
C SER A 18 -11.81 6.12 8.48
N ASP A 19 -12.15 4.85 8.23
CA ASP A 19 -13.29 4.21 8.85
C ASP A 19 -12.84 3.51 10.15
N ASP A 20 -13.28 4.05 11.29
CA ASP A 20 -12.92 3.54 12.61
C ASP A 20 -13.37 2.09 12.85
N ALA A 21 -14.53 1.69 12.31
CA ALA A 21 -15.05 0.34 12.46
C ALA A 21 -14.22 -0.64 11.62
N LEU A 22 -13.87 -0.24 10.40
CA LEU A 22 -12.99 -1.02 9.54
C LEU A 22 -11.60 -1.18 10.17
N LEU A 23 -10.98 -0.11 10.68
CA LEU A 23 -9.67 -0.17 11.32
C LEU A 23 -9.67 -1.10 12.54
N LYS A 24 -10.74 -1.04 13.36
CA LYS A 24 -10.91 -1.98 14.49
C LYS A 24 -11.07 -3.42 14.03
N ALA A 25 -11.76 -3.68 12.91
CA ALA A 25 -11.85 -5.02 12.36
C ALA A 25 -10.48 -5.50 11.84
N MET A 26 -9.75 -4.64 11.12
CA MET A 26 -8.46 -4.96 10.52
C MET A 26 -7.37 -5.25 11.56
N VAL A 27 -7.38 -4.60 12.72
CA VAL A 27 -6.34 -4.83 13.76
C VAL A 27 -6.28 -6.29 14.22
N HIS A 28 -7.40 -7.01 14.17
CA HIS A 28 -7.45 -8.44 14.52
C HIS A 28 -6.72 -9.34 13.53
N PHE A 29 -6.49 -8.85 12.32
CA PHE A 29 -5.80 -9.54 11.24
C PHE A 29 -4.34 -9.10 11.10
N TRP A 30 -3.81 -8.28 12.00
CA TRP A 30 -2.41 -7.84 11.93
C TRP A 30 -1.44 -8.97 12.29
N ASP A 31 -0.56 -9.33 11.35
CA ASP A 31 0.56 -10.23 11.58
C ASP A 31 1.84 -9.44 11.86
N PRO A 32 2.39 -9.51 13.10
CA PRO A 32 3.60 -8.78 13.45
C PRO A 32 4.88 -9.33 12.80
N THR A 33 4.88 -10.59 12.38
CA THR A 33 6.03 -11.25 11.73
C THR A 33 6.22 -10.70 10.33
N TYR A 34 5.14 -10.67 9.55
CA TYR A 34 5.14 -10.19 8.17
C TYR A 34 4.90 -8.68 8.06
N ARG A 35 4.46 -8.04 9.15
CA ARG A 35 4.12 -6.60 9.21
C ARG A 35 3.04 -6.21 8.20
N CYS A 36 2.08 -7.09 8.00
CA CYS A 36 0.94 -6.90 7.12
C CYS A 36 -0.33 -7.42 7.79
N PHE A 37 -1.48 -7.10 7.20
CA PHE A 37 -2.73 -7.75 7.58
C PHE A 37 -2.87 -9.06 6.81
N THR A 38 -3.22 -10.14 7.48
CA THR A 38 -3.41 -11.47 6.88
C THR A 38 -4.83 -11.94 7.11
N PHE A 39 -5.50 -12.36 6.03
CA PHE A 39 -6.80 -12.99 6.11
C PHE A 39 -6.65 -14.45 5.73
N ASN A 40 -6.66 -15.33 6.74
CA ASN A 40 -6.42 -16.76 6.58
C ASN A 40 -4.98 -17.02 6.08
N GLU A 41 -4.79 -17.42 4.81
CA GLU A 41 -3.47 -17.64 4.19
C GLU A 41 -3.13 -16.55 3.16
N VAL A 42 -3.90 -15.45 3.13
CA VAL A 42 -3.74 -14.37 2.15
C VAL A 42 -3.25 -13.11 2.83
N ASP A 43 -2.11 -12.59 2.37
CA ASP A 43 -1.60 -11.29 2.78
C ASP A 43 -2.39 -10.17 2.08
N MET A 44 -2.93 -9.22 2.85
CA MET A 44 -3.57 -8.01 2.33
C MET A 44 -2.53 -6.92 2.04
N VAL A 45 -1.49 -7.29 1.29
CA VAL A 45 -0.50 -6.35 0.77
C VAL A 45 -0.69 -6.29 -0.75
N PRO A 46 -0.86 -5.11 -1.34
CA PRO A 46 -0.92 -4.97 -2.78
C PRO A 46 0.36 -5.48 -3.45
N THR A 47 0.23 -6.06 -4.64
CA THR A 47 1.38 -6.38 -5.48
C THR A 47 2.04 -5.10 -6.01
N ILE A 48 3.21 -5.23 -6.62
CA ILE A 48 3.94 -4.07 -7.17
C ILE A 48 3.15 -3.44 -8.32
N GLU A 49 2.49 -4.26 -9.14
CA GLU A 49 1.63 -3.83 -10.23
C GLU A 49 0.40 -3.07 -9.70
N GLU A 50 -0.18 -3.54 -8.59
CA GLU A 50 -1.31 -2.88 -7.93
C GLU A 50 -0.89 -1.54 -7.31
N TYR A 51 0.26 -1.48 -6.64
CA TYR A 51 0.83 -0.21 -6.16
C TYR A 51 1.11 0.76 -7.30
N SER A 52 1.65 0.27 -8.42
CA SER A 52 1.92 1.09 -9.61
C SER A 52 0.65 1.73 -10.15
N THR A 53 -0.42 0.94 -10.20
CA THR A 53 -1.74 1.38 -10.64
C THR A 53 -2.35 2.38 -9.66
N LEU A 54 -2.36 2.07 -8.36
CA LEU A 54 -2.95 2.90 -7.31
C LEU A 54 -2.25 4.27 -7.22
N LEU A 55 -0.92 4.26 -7.25
CA LEU A 55 -0.12 5.47 -7.07
C LEU A 55 0.17 6.18 -8.40
N HIS A 56 -0.22 5.63 -9.54
CA HIS A 56 0.18 6.12 -10.86
C HIS A 56 1.70 6.41 -10.94
N CYS A 57 2.49 5.46 -10.45
CA CYS A 57 3.95 5.53 -10.38
C CYS A 57 4.53 4.26 -10.97
N ASP A 58 5.53 4.36 -11.86
CA ASP A 58 6.18 3.17 -12.42
C ASP A 58 7.30 2.68 -11.48
N PHE A 59 7.03 1.57 -10.80
CA PHE A 59 8.00 0.93 -9.90
C PHE A 59 8.97 0.00 -10.64
N ARG A 60 8.85 -0.19 -11.96
CA ARG A 60 9.75 -1.07 -12.74
C ARG A 60 11.22 -0.66 -12.62
N ASP A 61 11.50 0.64 -12.49
CA ASP A 61 12.87 1.14 -12.35
C ASP A 61 13.48 0.83 -10.96
N LEU A 62 12.64 0.72 -9.92
CA LEU A 62 13.06 0.38 -8.55
C LEU A 62 13.30 -1.12 -8.35
N LEU A 63 12.68 -1.96 -9.17
CA LEU A 63 12.89 -3.41 -9.16
C LEU A 63 14.14 -3.86 -9.92
N ARG A 64 14.72 -3.02 -10.79
CA ARG A 64 16.00 -3.33 -11.45
C ARG A 64 17.19 -3.41 -10.50
N ILE A 65 17.00 -3.04 -9.24
CA ILE A 65 18.02 -2.97 -8.19
C ILE A 65 17.93 -4.14 -7.20
N TYR A 66 16.97 -5.06 -7.40
CA TYR A 66 16.79 -6.29 -6.63
C TYR A 66 17.03 -7.53 -7.50
#